data_AF-O59669-F1
#
_entry.id   AF-O59669-F1
#
_cell.length_a   1.000
_cell.length_b   1.000
_cell.length_c   1.000
_cell.angle_alpha   90.00
_cell.angle_beta   90.00
_cell.angle_gamma   90.00
#
_symmetry.space_group_name_H-M   'P 1'
#
loop_
_entity.id
_entity.type
_entity.pdbx_description
1 polymer ?
#
loop_
_entity_poly.entity_id
_entity_poly.type
_entity_poly.pdbx_seq_one_letter_code
_entity_poly.pdbx_strand_id
1 'polypeptide(L)'
;MFVTPIEHAVQKRKKQKQRSVVDPVTRERQLKRNLADLEKDNFSDIRFEIPKDLLQRRVLPISVRRILSSRKTFVNYLDETPNSRYNTCVAKPSYKPPRKFCNVCGYWGKYACQNCGTSYCSKGCEVIHSETRCMKVYA
;
A
#
# COMPACT_ATOMS: atom_id res chain seq x y z
N MET A 1 -34.22 17.05 -30.87
CA MET A 1 -33.92 15.73 -31.47
C MET A 1 -34.09 14.69 -30.36
N PHE A 2 -35.07 13.79 -30.47
CA PHE A 2 -35.27 12.71 -29.50
C PHE A 2 -34.29 11.58 -29.83
N VAL A 3 -33.30 11.37 -28.96
CA VAL A 3 -32.37 10.24 -29.08
C VAL A 3 -33.16 8.97 -28.80
N THR A 4 -33.15 8.02 -29.73
CA THR A 4 -33.88 6.76 -29.57
C THR A 4 -33.29 5.93 -28.41
N PRO A 5 -34.10 5.09 -27.73
CA PRO A 5 -33.57 4.17 -26.71
C PRO A 5 -32.40 3.31 -27.21
N ILE A 6 -32.39 3.01 -28.51
CA ILE A 6 -31.35 2.26 -29.20
C ILE A 6 -30.03 3.05 -29.26
N GLU A 7 -30.08 4.32 -29.66
CA GLU A 7 -28.90 5.19 -29.70
C GLU A 7 -28.29 5.38 -28.30
N HIS A 8 -29.13 5.52 -27.26
CA HIS A 8 -28.66 5.60 -25.88
C HIS A 8 -27.93 4.32 -25.45
N ALA A 9 -28.44 3.14 -25.83
CA ALA A 9 -27.78 1.86 -25.58
C ALA A 9 -26.47 1.70 -26.36
N VAL A 10 -26.41 2.16 -27.61
CA VAL A 10 -25.20 2.15 -28.45
C VAL A 10 -24.14 3.09 -27.87
N GLN A 11 -24.51 4.31 -27.47
CA GLN A 11 -23.60 5.26 -26.82
C GLN A 11 -23.08 4.71 -25.49
N LYS A 12 -23.95 4.07 -24.69
CA LYS A 12 -23.54 3.40 -23.44
C LYS A 12 -22.53 2.27 -23.70
N ARG A 13 -22.75 1.45 -24.74
CA ARG A 13 -21.79 0.42 -25.17
C ARG A 13 -20.47 1.02 -25.68
N LYS A 14 -20.51 2.14 -26.41
CA LYS A 14 -19.30 2.87 -26.84
C LYS A 14 -18.52 3.43 -25.65
N LYS A 15 -19.19 4.09 -24.69
CA LYS A 15 -18.57 4.56 -23.44
C LYS A 15 -18.00 3.40 -22.60
N GLN A 16 -18.69 2.26 -22.56
CA GLN A 16 -18.22 1.07 -21.85
C GLN A 16 -16.98 0.44 -22.53
N LYS A 17 -16.91 0.42 -23.87
CA LYS A 17 -15.71 0.05 -24.63
C LYS A 17 -14.56 1.07 -24.49
N GLN A 18 -14.87 2.34 -24.23
CA GLN A 18 -13.89 3.40 -23.98
C GLN A 18 -13.30 3.39 -22.58
N ARG A 19 -13.67 2.46 -21.69
CA ARG A 19 -12.85 2.16 -20.50
C ARG A 19 -11.57 1.48 -20.99
N SER A 20 -10.69 2.27 -21.60
CA SER A 20 -9.43 1.86 -22.16
C SER A 20 -8.57 1.27 -21.05
N VAL A 21 -7.96 0.14 -21.36
CA VAL A 21 -6.88 -0.43 -20.55
C VAL A 21 -5.86 0.68 -20.34
N VAL A 22 -5.58 1.02 -19.07
CA VAL A 22 -4.62 2.08 -18.73
C VAL A 22 -3.23 1.63 -19.19
N ASP A 23 -2.54 2.51 -19.91
CA ASP A 23 -1.16 2.29 -20.36
C ASP A 23 -0.24 1.90 -19.18
N PRO A 24 0.60 0.85 -19.28
CA PRO A 24 1.49 0.41 -18.21
C PRO A 24 2.31 1.54 -17.56
N VAL A 25 2.81 2.51 -18.34
CA VAL A 25 3.59 3.64 -17.80
C VAL A 25 2.76 4.49 -16.84
N THR A 26 1.50 4.74 -17.19
CA THR A 26 0.57 5.50 -16.35
C THR A 26 0.27 4.74 -15.06
N ARG A 27 0.13 3.41 -15.15
CA ARG A 27 -0.08 2.55 -13.99
C ARG A 27 1.11 2.59 -13.02
N GLU A 28 2.34 2.52 -13.53
CA GLU A 28 3.55 2.61 -12.70
C GLU A 28 3.69 3.96 -12.01
N ARG A 29 3.40 5.06 -12.72
CA ARG A 29 3.40 6.41 -12.12
C ARG A 29 2.41 6.51 -10.96
N GLN A 30 1.22 5.93 -11.11
CA GLN A 30 0.23 5.93 -10.04
C GLN A 30 0.67 5.06 -8.86
N LEU A 31 1.29 3.90 -9.11
CA LEU A 31 1.87 3.08 -8.04
C LEU A 31 2.93 3.85 -7.25
N LYS A 32 3.83 4.57 -7.93
CA LYS A 32 4.84 5.40 -7.27
C LYS A 32 4.22 6.52 -6.43
N ARG A 33 3.17 7.18 -6.92
CA ARG A 33 2.44 8.21 -6.15
C ARG A 33 1.80 7.61 -4.90
N ASN A 34 1.11 6.48 -5.04
CA ASN A 34 0.49 5.80 -3.90
C ASN A 34 1.53 5.38 -2.86
N LEU A 35 2.70 4.87 -3.28
CA LEU A 35 3.80 4.57 -2.37
C LEU A 35 4.30 5.82 -1.64
N ALA A 36 4.48 6.93 -2.35
CA ALA A 36 4.90 8.19 -1.74
C ALA A 36 3.86 8.75 -0.75
N ASP A 37 2.56 8.54 -1.00
CA ASP A 37 1.51 8.95 -0.07
C ASP A 37 1.46 8.06 1.19
N LEU A 38 1.73 6.76 1.05
CA LEU A 38 1.89 5.85 2.19
C LEU A 38 3.15 6.16 3.03
N GLU A 39 4.24 6.54 2.36
CA GLU A 39 5.48 6.98 3.03
C GLU A 39 5.27 8.29 3.79
N LYS A 40 4.41 9.18 3.28
CA LYS A 40 3.96 10.35 4.01
C LYS A 40 3.22 9.90 5.27
N ASP A 41 2.11 9.18 5.20
CA ASP A 41 1.25 8.90 6.37
C ASP A 41 1.98 8.33 7.60
N ASN A 42 3.14 7.70 7.43
CA ASN A 42 3.98 7.18 8.51
C ASN A 42 5.03 8.18 9.03
N PHE A 43 4.71 9.49 9.11
CA PHE A 43 5.67 10.55 9.46
C PHE A 43 6.26 10.47 10.87
N SER A 44 5.64 9.72 11.80
CA SER A 44 6.11 9.65 13.17
C SER A 44 7.00 8.42 13.35
N ASP A 45 8.29 8.66 13.58
CA ASP A 45 9.14 7.64 14.21
C ASP A 45 8.43 7.11 15.46
N ILE A 46 8.28 5.80 15.57
CA ILE A 46 7.67 5.17 16.75
C ILE A 46 8.57 5.50 17.95
N ARG A 47 8.13 6.43 18.80
CA ARG A 47 8.82 6.81 20.03
C ARG A 47 8.23 6.01 21.19
N PHE A 48 9.03 5.09 21.71
CA PHE A 48 8.69 4.40 22.95
C PHE A 48 9.13 5.27 24.13
N GLU A 49 8.17 5.91 24.80
CA GLU A 49 8.46 6.63 26.04
C GLU A 49 8.75 5.63 27.17
N ILE A 50 9.89 5.80 27.83
CA ILE A 50 10.29 4.94 28.94
C ILE A 50 9.76 5.57 30.24
N PRO A 51 8.95 4.84 31.03
CA PRO A 51 8.42 5.34 32.30
C PRO A 51 9.55 5.83 33.20
N LYS A 52 9.38 7.05 33.75
CA LYS A 52 10.39 7.73 34.58
C LYS A 52 10.77 6.90 35.81
N ASP A 53 9.84 6.09 36.32
CA ASP A 53 10.06 5.21 37.48
C ASP A 53 11.18 4.19 37.22
N LEU A 54 11.28 3.68 35.99
CA LEU A 54 12.33 2.75 35.61
C LEU A 54 13.71 3.42 35.56
N LEU A 55 13.77 4.71 35.18
CA LEU A 55 15.00 5.49 35.13
C LEU A 55 15.54 5.87 36.53
N GLN A 56 14.67 5.89 37.55
CA GLN A 56 15.02 6.26 38.92
C GLN A 56 15.47 5.07 39.79
N ARG A 57 15.34 3.82 39.31
CA ARG A 57 15.75 2.63 40.06
C ARG A 57 17.28 2.62 40.24
N ARG A 58 17.73 2.80 41.48
CA ARG A 58 19.16 2.84 41.86
C ARG A 58 19.93 1.53 41.61
N VAL A 59 19.23 0.42 41.39
CA VAL A 59 19.81 -0.94 41.28
C VAL A 59 20.22 -1.29 39.85
N LEU A 60 19.90 -0.46 38.84
CA LEU A 60 20.23 -0.78 37.46
C LEU A 60 21.72 -0.54 37.16
N PRO A 61 22.42 -1.49 36.51
CA PRO A 61 23.80 -1.28 36.09
C PRO A 61 23.90 -0.13 35.08
N ILE A 62 25.05 0.55 35.05
CA ILE A 62 25.27 1.77 34.24
C ILE A 62 24.98 1.57 32.75
N SER A 63 25.30 0.38 32.21
CA SER A 63 25.03 0.00 30.83
C SER A 63 23.53 0.00 30.51
N VAL A 64 22.72 -0.58 31.40
CA VAL A 64 21.25 -0.61 31.28
C VAL A 64 20.69 0.79 31.40
N ARG A 65 21.17 1.59 32.37
CA ARG A 65 20.74 2.99 32.50
C ARG A 65 21.00 3.80 31.23
N ARG A 66 22.16 3.62 30.60
CA ARG A 66 22.53 4.26 29.33
C ARG A 66 21.58 3.87 28.20
N ILE A 67 21.23 2.58 28.09
CA ILE A 67 20.29 2.07 27.09
C ILE A 67 18.89 2.65 27.32
N LEU A 68 18.37 2.62 28.55
CA LEU A 68 17.05 3.16 28.88
C LEU A 68 16.96 4.68 28.73
N SER A 69 18.05 5.41 28.96
CA SER A 69 18.08 6.85 28.68
C SER A 69 18.26 7.16 27.19
N SER A 70 18.67 6.17 26.38
CA SER A 70 18.97 6.36 24.97
C SER A 70 17.68 6.57 24.19
N ARG A 71 17.52 7.76 23.59
CA ARG A 71 16.41 8.09 22.68
C ARG A 71 16.76 7.81 21.21
N LYS A 72 17.64 6.84 20.96
CA LYS A 72 18.08 6.49 19.60
C LYS A 72 16.91 5.90 18.82
N THR A 73 16.67 6.43 17.63
CA THR A 73 15.73 5.86 16.66
C THR A 73 16.40 4.69 15.93
N PHE A 74 15.61 3.91 15.20
CA PHE A 74 16.13 2.82 14.36
C PHE A 74 17.20 3.30 13.36
N VAL A 75 17.02 4.50 12.78
CA VAL A 75 17.98 5.12 11.85
C VAL A 75 19.35 5.31 12.51
N ASN A 76 19.39 5.84 13.74
CA ASN A 76 20.65 6.01 14.47
C ASN A 76 21.39 4.68 14.67
N TYR A 77 20.66 3.59 14.94
CA TYR A 77 21.28 2.26 15.07
C TYR A 77 21.81 1.72 13.75
N LEU A 78 21.15 2.01 12.63
CA LEU A 78 21.66 1.65 11.30
C LEU A 78 22.97 2.39 10.99
N ASP A 79 23.06 3.68 11.30
CA ASP A 79 24.26 4.49 11.06
C ASP A 79 25.45 4.04 11.92
N GLU A 80 25.20 3.62 13.17
CA GLU A 80 26.23 3.12 14.09
C GLU A 80 26.74 1.71 13.73
N THR A 81 26.02 0.98 12.87
CA THR A 81 26.36 -0.40 12.48
C THR A 81 26.60 -0.49 10.98
N PRO A 82 27.76 -0.04 10.47
CA PRO A 82 28.03 -0.03 9.02
C PRO A 82 28.01 -1.42 8.39
N ASN A 83 28.27 -2.47 9.19
CA ASN A 83 28.18 -3.87 8.77
C ASN A 83 26.79 -4.48 8.99
N SER A 84 25.76 -3.67 9.21
CA SER A 84 24.38 -4.13 9.36
C SER A 84 23.92 -4.83 8.09
N ARG A 85 23.50 -6.08 8.25
CA ARG A 85 22.92 -6.88 7.16
C ARG A 85 21.46 -6.49 6.87
N TYR A 86 20.93 -5.46 7.52
CA TYR A 86 19.53 -5.05 7.34
C TYR A 86 19.19 -4.77 5.87
N ASN A 87 20.08 -4.10 5.14
CA ASN A 87 19.86 -3.81 3.72
C ASN A 87 20.13 -5.01 2.80
N THR A 88 20.87 -6.01 3.26
CA THR A 88 21.26 -7.19 2.45
C THR A 88 20.43 -8.43 2.75
N CYS A 89 19.67 -8.45 3.84
CA CYS A 89 18.80 -9.58 4.22
C CYS A 89 17.48 -9.63 3.43
N VAL A 90 17.43 -9.00 2.26
CA VAL A 90 16.27 -9.04 1.37
C VAL A 90 16.04 -10.47 0.91
N ALA A 91 14.85 -10.99 1.15
CA ALA A 91 14.46 -12.32 0.70
C ALA A 91 14.47 -12.40 -0.84
N LYS A 92 14.95 -13.53 -1.37
CA LYS A 92 14.83 -13.81 -2.82
C LYS A 92 13.35 -13.83 -3.22
N PRO A 93 13.01 -13.46 -4.47
CA PRO A 93 11.64 -13.56 -4.96
C PRO A 93 11.13 -15.00 -4.82
N SER A 94 9.83 -15.15 -4.54
CA SER A 94 9.24 -16.48 -4.38
C SER A 94 9.24 -17.25 -5.69
N TYR A 95 9.56 -18.54 -5.65
CA TYR A 95 9.41 -19.44 -6.80
C TYR A 95 7.93 -19.69 -7.16
N LYS A 96 7.02 -19.55 -6.19
CA LYS A 96 5.58 -19.76 -6.39
C LYS A 96 4.93 -18.53 -7.03
N PRO A 97 3.95 -18.70 -7.93
CA PRO A 97 3.25 -17.58 -8.54
C PRO A 97 2.43 -16.79 -7.50
N PRO A 98 2.24 -15.47 -7.70
CA PRO A 98 1.48 -14.63 -6.78
C PRO A 98 -0.01 -15.04 -6.75
N ARG A 99 -0.59 -15.12 -5.56
CA ARG A 99 -2.02 -15.38 -5.37
C ARG A 99 -2.83 -14.09 -5.55
N LYS A 100 -4.00 -14.20 -6.18
CA LYS A 100 -4.92 -13.08 -6.41
C LYS A 100 -6.08 -13.13 -5.42
N PHE A 101 -6.12 -12.17 -4.50
CA PHE A 101 -7.21 -12.01 -3.53
C PHE A 101 -8.08 -10.81 -3.89
N CYS A 102 -9.34 -10.85 -3.49
CA CYS A 102 -10.27 -9.75 -3.63
C CYS A 102 -9.83 -8.60 -2.73
N ASN A 103 -9.56 -7.43 -3.30
CA ASN A 103 -9.15 -6.25 -2.52
C ASN A 103 -10.27 -5.67 -1.63
N VAL A 104 -11.51 -6.15 -1.79
CA VAL A 104 -12.66 -5.68 -1.02
C VAL A 104 -12.94 -6.58 0.19
N CYS A 105 -12.95 -7.91 0.00
CA CYS A 105 -13.34 -8.86 1.04
C CYS A 105 -12.29 -9.95 1.38
N GLY A 106 -11.15 -9.99 0.68
CA GLY A 106 -10.08 -10.98 0.92
C GLY A 106 -10.33 -12.38 0.34
N TYR A 107 -11.51 -12.68 -0.23
CA TYR A 107 -11.77 -13.97 -0.88
C TYR A 107 -10.96 -14.15 -2.19
N TRP A 108 -11.03 -15.31 -2.85
CA TRP A 108 -10.33 -15.54 -4.12
C TRP A 108 -10.75 -14.56 -5.22
N GLY A 109 -9.77 -13.87 -5.80
CA GLY A 109 -9.94 -12.86 -6.83
C GLY A 109 -10.14 -13.49 -8.21
N LYS A 110 -11.41 -13.69 -8.62
CA LYS A 110 -11.79 -14.31 -9.89
C LYS A 110 -11.63 -13.38 -11.09
N TYR A 111 -11.86 -12.09 -10.89
CA TYR A 111 -11.81 -11.06 -11.93
C TYR A 111 -10.77 -10.00 -11.60
N ALA A 112 -10.30 -9.27 -12.60
CA ALA A 112 -9.38 -8.15 -12.44
C ALA A 112 -9.97 -6.90 -13.09
N CYS A 113 -9.87 -5.77 -12.38
CA CYS A 113 -10.33 -4.49 -12.91
C CYS A 113 -9.48 -4.07 -14.11
N GLN A 114 -10.11 -3.70 -15.23
CA GLN A 114 -9.40 -3.31 -16.45
C GLN A 114 -8.63 -1.99 -16.31
N ASN A 115 -9.02 -1.13 -15.38
CA ASN A 115 -8.38 0.17 -15.15
C ASN A 115 -7.11 0.04 -14.28
N CYS A 116 -7.21 -0.63 -13.13
CA CYS A 116 -6.12 -0.67 -12.12
C CYS A 116 -5.48 -2.05 -11.95
N GLY A 117 -6.09 -3.11 -12.51
CA GLY A 117 -5.64 -4.49 -12.42
C GLY A 117 -5.86 -5.17 -11.07
N THR A 118 -6.47 -4.53 -10.08
CA THR A 118 -6.75 -5.17 -8.78
C THR A 118 -7.84 -6.22 -8.93
N SER A 119 -7.71 -7.33 -8.19
CA SER A 119 -8.66 -8.43 -8.26
C SER A 119 -9.88 -8.26 -7.36
N TYR A 120 -11.02 -8.80 -7.79
CA TYR A 120 -12.28 -8.88 -7.04
C TYR A 120 -12.98 -10.23 -7.27
N CYS A 121 -13.82 -10.65 -6.32
CA CYS A 121 -14.46 -11.97 -6.36
C CYS A 121 -15.83 -11.99 -7.05
N SER A 122 -16.58 -10.87 -7.02
CA SER A 122 -17.95 -10.77 -7.50
C SER A 122 -18.28 -9.36 -8.00
N LYS A 123 -19.41 -9.21 -8.72
CA LYS A 123 -19.90 -7.90 -9.20
C LYS A 123 -20.18 -6.91 -8.05
N GLY A 124 -20.62 -7.39 -6.88
CA GLY A 124 -20.79 -6.52 -5.70
C GLY A 124 -19.45 -5.90 -5.26
N CYS A 125 -18.38 -6.71 -5.25
CA CYS A 125 -17.03 -6.21 -4.98
C CYS A 125 -16.50 -5.32 -6.11
N GLU A 126 -16.91 -5.53 -7.37
CA GLU A 126 -16.55 -4.64 -8.49
C GLU A 126 -17.09 -3.23 -8.28
N VAL A 127 -18.35 -3.10 -7.86
CA VAL A 127 -18.99 -1.81 -7.59
C VAL A 127 -18.27 -1.09 -6.46
N ILE A 128 -18.11 -1.74 -5.31
CA ILE A 128 -17.39 -1.18 -4.16
C ILE A 128 -15.95 -0.79 -4.54
N HIS A 129 -15.27 -1.65 -5.31
CA HIS A 129 -13.94 -1.36 -5.83
C HIS A 129 -13.95 -0.10 -6.70
N SER A 130 -14.88 0.01 -7.65
CA SER A 130 -14.96 1.16 -8.57
C SER A 130 -15.23 2.49 -7.86
N GLU A 131 -15.96 2.46 -6.74
CA GLU A 131 -16.33 3.63 -5.96
C GLU A 131 -15.18 4.11 -5.07
N THR A 132 -14.56 3.18 -4.33
CA THR A 132 -13.66 3.50 -3.19
C THR A 132 -12.17 3.23 -3.45
N ARG A 133 -11.82 2.27 -4.31
CA ARG A 133 -10.45 1.72 -4.40
C ARG A 133 -9.84 1.74 -5.79
N CYS A 134 -10.64 1.89 -6.83
CA CYS A 134 -10.14 1.90 -8.20
C CYS A 134 -9.31 3.16 -8.41
N MET A 135 -8.12 2.98 -9.01
CA MET A 135 -7.34 4.09 -9.53
C MET A 135 -8.15 4.74 -10.65
N LYS A 136 -9.00 5.72 -10.30
CA LYS A 136 -9.67 6.57 -11.27
C LYS A 136 -8.57 7.42 -11.89
N VAL A 137 -8.06 6.98 -13.03
CA VAL A 137 -7.35 7.88 -13.93
C VAL A 137 -8.43 8.86 -14.39
N TYR A 138 -8.52 10.02 -13.73
CA TYR A 138 -9.16 11.17 -14.35
C TYR A 138 -8.31 11.48 -15.57
N ALA A 139 -8.79 11.03 -16.74
CA ALA A 139 -8.31 11.54 -18.01
C ALA A 139 -8.81 12.98 -18.19
#